data_AF-A0A847D4Q5-F1
#
_entry.id   AF-A0A847D4Q5-F1
#
_cell.length_a   1.000
_cell.length_b   1.000
_cell.length_c   1.000
_cell.angle_alpha   90.00
_cell.angle_beta   90.00
_cell.angle_gamma   90.00
#
_symmetry.space_group_name_H-M   'P 1'
#
loop_
_entity.id
_entity.type
_entity.pdbx_description
1 polymer ?
#
loop_
_entity_poly.entity_id
_entity_poly.type
_entity_poly.pdbx_seq_one_letter_code
_entity_poly.pdbx_strand_id
1 'polypeptide(L)'
;MTITFDETKKYFHLQNESVSYVIALEEEKYVSHQYWGKRLNSFSQVADYPRQDNAFAPNPFEVPGRVFSLATLPQEFPGNGSGDFRESAFECLYPDQTTVSLLTYKSHEIVTGKQPLQGLPHTYETKEEPAETLLLTMEDTVTKVEVVLSYTLFRDYPVLTRSASFRNNGAEDIHLNKALSMSIDFPDADFDMIQLPGAWGRERQIVRTPLVRGIHTLDSKRGTTSHAYQPFVALADKTATEDQGAVYGFHFVYSGEFRANVEVDTYAQTRVQMGINPTHFQWHLPVGEAFQTPEVVLVYSENGLNGLSQTLHPFYQKHLIRGQHQLAERPVLINNWEGTYFDFTAEKIEAMADEASTLGIELFVLDDGWFGKRDDDYSSLGDWHVHTAKLPSGLKQLAENIKAKGMLFGLWFEPEMISEDSELFRAHPDWCIHTPGREKSLSRS
;
A
#
# COMPACT_ATOMS: atom_id res chain seq x y z
N MET A 1 -6.80 -9.25 -25.16
CA MET A 1 -6.30 -10.18 -24.14
C MET A 1 -4.88 -9.77 -23.85
N THR A 2 -4.69 -9.27 -22.65
CA THR A 2 -3.45 -8.78 -22.04
C THR A 2 -2.83 -9.86 -21.17
N ILE A 3 -3.54 -10.97 -20.91
CA ILE A 3 -3.04 -12.09 -20.10
C ILE A 3 -3.25 -13.39 -20.86
N THR A 4 -2.19 -14.20 -20.97
CA THR A 4 -2.24 -15.52 -21.59
C THR A 4 -1.51 -16.55 -20.74
N PHE A 5 -1.95 -17.80 -20.77
CA PHE A 5 -1.25 -18.95 -20.20
C PHE A 5 -0.82 -19.91 -21.32
N ASP A 6 0.47 -20.23 -21.40
CA ASP A 6 0.97 -21.29 -22.28
C ASP A 6 0.96 -22.62 -21.52
N GLU A 7 -0.01 -23.47 -21.84
CA GLU A 7 -0.17 -24.80 -21.22
C GLU A 7 1.00 -25.75 -21.48
N THR A 8 1.72 -25.59 -22.59
CA THR A 8 2.81 -26.50 -22.97
C THR A 8 4.09 -26.12 -22.24
N LYS A 9 4.36 -24.81 -22.14
CA LYS A 9 5.57 -24.28 -21.50
C LYS A 9 5.36 -23.89 -20.04
N LYS A 10 4.12 -23.90 -19.56
CA LYS A 10 3.71 -23.62 -18.18
C LYS A 10 4.13 -22.24 -17.67
N TYR A 11 3.83 -21.19 -18.44
CA TYR A 11 4.03 -19.80 -18.01
C TYR A 11 2.84 -18.89 -18.33
N PHE A 12 2.67 -17.88 -17.48
CA PHE A 12 1.75 -16.77 -17.65
C PHE A 12 2.51 -15.57 -18.21
N HIS A 13 1.92 -14.91 -19.19
CA HIS A 13 2.44 -13.66 -19.76
C HIS A 13 1.36 -12.59 -19.66
N LEU A 14 1.60 -11.61 -18.79
CA LEU A 14 0.80 -10.41 -18.68
C LEU A 14 1.52 -9.33 -19.51
N GLN A 15 0.89 -8.86 -20.57
CA GLN A 15 1.48 -7.94 -21.53
C GLN A 15 0.45 -6.95 -22.07
N ASN A 16 0.87 -5.68 -22.15
CA ASN A 16 0.21 -4.66 -22.96
C ASN A 16 1.22 -4.03 -23.93
N GLU A 17 0.94 -2.85 -24.47
CA GLU A 17 1.82 -2.16 -25.42
C GLU A 17 3.13 -1.63 -24.80
N SER A 18 3.23 -1.54 -23.48
CA SER A 18 4.38 -0.92 -22.78
C SER A 18 5.17 -1.87 -21.88
N VAL A 19 4.50 -2.83 -21.23
CA VAL A 19 5.13 -3.68 -20.19
C VAL A 19 4.91 -5.16 -20.45
N SER A 20 5.80 -6.00 -19.93
CA SER A 20 5.59 -7.43 -19.77
C SER A 20 5.91 -7.87 -18.35
N TYR A 21 5.09 -8.77 -17.82
CA TYR A 21 5.30 -9.48 -16.56
C TYR A 21 5.12 -10.98 -16.83
N VAL A 22 6.10 -11.78 -16.43
CA VAL A 22 6.14 -13.21 -16.76
C VAL A 22 6.33 -14.04 -15.49
N ILE A 23 5.47 -15.04 -15.35
CA ILE A 23 5.45 -15.99 -14.22
C ILE A 23 5.53 -17.39 -14.80
N ALA A 24 6.37 -18.26 -14.26
CA ALA A 24 6.45 -19.65 -14.70
C ALA A 24 6.17 -20.64 -13.57
N LEU A 25 5.68 -21.82 -13.93
CA LEU A 25 5.51 -22.96 -13.03
C LEU A 25 6.72 -23.89 -13.18
N GLU A 26 7.68 -23.72 -12.29
CA GLU A 26 8.89 -24.54 -12.23
C GLU A 26 8.57 -25.90 -11.58
N GLU A 27 9.08 -26.98 -12.18
CA GLU A 27 8.71 -28.35 -11.79
C GLU A 27 7.20 -28.59 -11.77
N GLU A 28 6.45 -27.83 -12.59
CA GLU A 28 4.98 -27.77 -12.62
C GLU A 28 4.31 -27.42 -11.28
N LYS A 29 5.09 -26.94 -10.30
CA LYS A 29 4.66 -26.82 -8.90
C LYS A 29 4.99 -25.48 -8.27
N TYR A 30 6.19 -24.94 -8.51
CA TYR A 30 6.69 -23.75 -7.84
C TYR A 30 6.50 -22.52 -8.72
N VAL A 31 5.83 -21.50 -8.17
CA VAL A 31 5.54 -20.26 -8.90
C VAL A 31 6.77 -19.35 -8.84
N SER A 32 7.37 -19.13 -10.00
CA SER A 32 8.61 -18.36 -10.14
C SER A 32 8.40 -17.05 -10.89
N HIS A 33 9.09 -16.02 -10.43
CA HIS A 33 9.19 -14.76 -11.16
C HIS A 33 10.20 -14.92 -12.30
N GLN A 34 9.85 -14.53 -13.52
CA GLN A 34 10.75 -14.65 -14.67
C GLN A 34 11.18 -13.30 -15.24
N TYR A 35 10.25 -12.34 -15.30
CA TYR A 35 10.54 -11.03 -15.87
C TYR A 35 9.50 -10.00 -15.45
N TRP A 36 9.95 -8.78 -15.20
CA TRP A 36 9.13 -7.57 -15.24
C TRP A 36 9.92 -6.41 -15.83
N GLY A 37 9.32 -5.70 -16.78
CA GLY A 37 9.93 -4.53 -17.40
C GLY A 37 9.36 -4.25 -18.78
N LYS A 38 10.20 -3.68 -19.64
CA LYS A 38 9.86 -3.32 -21.02
C LYS A 38 9.14 -4.46 -21.75
N ARG A 39 8.12 -4.12 -22.53
CA ARG A 39 7.39 -5.09 -23.35
C ARG A 39 8.34 -5.99 -24.15
N LEU A 40 8.13 -7.30 -24.05
CA LEU A 40 8.83 -8.31 -24.85
C LEU A 40 8.08 -8.57 -26.17
N ASN A 41 8.77 -8.77 -27.29
CA ASN A 41 8.09 -9.16 -28.53
C ASN A 41 7.55 -10.60 -28.47
N SER A 42 8.27 -11.47 -27.76
CA SER A 42 7.90 -12.87 -27.51
C SER A 42 8.66 -13.36 -26.28
N PHE A 43 8.06 -14.28 -25.53
CA PHE A 43 8.74 -15.03 -24.49
C PHE A 43 8.81 -16.49 -24.94
N SER A 44 10.01 -17.02 -25.19
CA SER A 44 10.17 -18.36 -25.79
C SER A 44 10.82 -19.38 -24.87
N GLN A 45 11.51 -18.92 -23.82
CA GLN A 45 12.28 -19.75 -22.89
C GLN A 45 11.68 -19.65 -21.50
N VAL A 46 11.11 -20.76 -21.02
CA VAL A 46 10.76 -20.94 -19.61
C VAL A 46 11.92 -21.69 -18.97
N ALA A 47 12.30 -21.29 -17.75
CA ALA A 47 13.41 -21.85 -16.96
C ALA A 47 14.83 -21.38 -17.36
N ASP A 48 15.02 -20.06 -17.49
CA ASP A 48 16.37 -19.46 -17.60
C ASP A 48 17.11 -19.41 -16.27
N TYR A 49 16.44 -19.67 -15.13
CA TYR A 49 17.15 -19.66 -13.85
C TYR A 49 18.19 -20.80 -13.83
N PRO A 50 19.50 -20.48 -13.66
CA PRO A 50 20.55 -21.47 -13.81
C PRO A 50 20.36 -22.68 -12.89
N ARG A 51 20.31 -23.88 -13.49
CA ARG A 51 20.27 -25.14 -12.76
C ARG A 51 21.66 -25.48 -12.25
N GLN A 52 21.91 -25.19 -10.98
CA GLN A 52 23.21 -25.34 -10.34
C GLN A 52 23.10 -25.94 -8.95
N ASP A 53 24.03 -26.85 -8.63
CA ASP A 53 24.22 -27.33 -7.26
C ASP A 53 24.85 -26.22 -6.42
N ASN A 54 24.01 -25.61 -5.59
CA ASN A 54 24.36 -24.50 -4.73
C ASN A 54 24.58 -25.03 -3.31
N ALA A 55 25.83 -25.01 -2.85
CA ALA A 55 26.16 -25.50 -1.52
C ALA A 55 25.33 -24.78 -0.45
N PHE A 56 24.79 -25.54 0.51
CA PHE A 56 23.91 -25.06 1.58
C PHE A 56 22.52 -24.51 1.13
N ALA A 57 22.16 -24.65 -0.15
CA ALA A 57 20.81 -24.38 -0.63
C ALA A 57 19.97 -25.69 -0.57
N PRO A 58 18.95 -25.79 0.30
CA PRO A 58 18.13 -26.99 0.41
C PRO A 58 17.35 -27.27 -0.86
N ASN A 59 17.20 -28.54 -1.23
CA ASN A 59 16.43 -28.95 -2.39
C ASN A 59 15.06 -29.49 -1.92
N PRO A 60 13.96 -29.15 -2.61
CA PRO A 60 12.68 -29.80 -2.33
C PRO A 60 12.76 -31.30 -2.54
N PHE A 61 12.20 -32.08 -1.60
CA PHE A 61 12.35 -33.54 -1.55
C PHE A 61 11.91 -34.26 -2.83
N GLU A 62 10.86 -33.75 -3.48
CA GLU A 62 10.27 -34.38 -4.68
C GLU A 62 11.03 -34.06 -5.97
N VAL A 63 11.96 -33.10 -5.95
CA VAL A 63 12.72 -32.70 -7.14
C VAL A 63 14.04 -33.47 -7.17
N PRO A 64 14.27 -34.36 -8.15
CA PRO A 64 15.49 -35.17 -8.19
C PRO A 64 16.74 -34.31 -8.41
N GLY A 65 17.82 -34.66 -7.71
CA GLY A 65 19.12 -34.00 -7.85
C GLY A 65 19.30 -32.83 -6.88
N ARG A 66 20.26 -31.95 -7.20
CA ARG A 66 20.66 -30.82 -6.32
C ARG A 66 20.68 -29.47 -7.01
N VAL A 67 20.22 -29.43 -8.27
CA VAL A 67 20.36 -28.25 -9.14
C VAL A 67 19.17 -27.30 -9.07
N PHE A 68 18.22 -27.55 -8.18
CA PHE A 68 17.02 -26.73 -7.97
C PHE A 68 16.80 -26.46 -6.48
N SER A 69 16.67 -25.19 -6.10
CA SER A 69 16.44 -24.78 -4.72
C SER A 69 15.56 -23.54 -4.66
N LEU A 70 14.62 -23.52 -3.71
CA LEU A 70 13.81 -22.34 -3.39
C LEU A 70 14.64 -21.21 -2.76
N ALA A 71 15.82 -21.53 -2.21
CA ALA A 71 16.75 -20.53 -1.67
C ALA A 71 17.33 -19.61 -2.74
N THR A 72 17.32 -20.03 -4.01
CA THR A 72 17.94 -19.30 -5.11
C THR A 72 16.95 -18.96 -6.23
N LEU A 73 15.84 -19.70 -6.31
CA LEU A 73 14.79 -19.44 -7.28
C LEU A 73 14.15 -18.07 -7.03
N PRO A 74 13.99 -17.21 -8.05
CA PRO A 74 13.14 -16.03 -7.98
C PRO A 74 11.68 -16.44 -7.78
N GLN A 75 11.07 -16.06 -6.66
CA GLN A 75 9.73 -16.51 -6.26
C GLN A 75 8.72 -15.36 -6.26
N GLU A 76 7.46 -15.66 -6.64
CA GLU A 76 6.38 -14.67 -6.61
C GLU A 76 5.82 -14.43 -5.20
N PHE A 77 5.83 -15.44 -4.32
CA PHE A 77 5.24 -15.35 -2.98
C PHE A 77 5.82 -16.40 -2.00
N PRO A 78 7.05 -16.19 -1.53
CA PRO A 78 7.77 -17.16 -0.69
C PRO A 78 7.14 -17.32 0.70
N GLY A 79 7.01 -18.56 1.17
CA GLY A 79 6.60 -18.89 2.55
C GLY A 79 7.77 -19.01 3.52
N ASN A 80 7.48 -19.28 4.79
CA ASN A 80 8.49 -19.46 5.83
C ASN A 80 8.87 -20.94 6.01
N GLY A 81 10.14 -21.21 6.31
CA GLY A 81 10.61 -22.52 6.76
C GLY A 81 10.68 -23.64 5.70
N SER A 82 10.54 -23.33 4.41
CA SER A 82 10.51 -24.31 3.32
C SER A 82 11.79 -24.35 2.45
N GLY A 83 12.91 -23.91 3.03
CA GLY A 83 14.24 -23.98 2.41
C GLY A 83 14.69 -22.70 1.71
N ASP A 84 13.85 -21.66 1.64
CA ASP A 84 14.28 -20.28 1.37
C ASP A 84 14.64 -19.59 2.69
N PHE A 85 15.82 -18.96 2.74
CA PHE A 85 16.35 -18.28 3.93
C PHE A 85 16.27 -16.75 3.82
N ARG A 86 15.78 -16.24 2.70
CA ARG A 86 15.45 -14.82 2.51
C ARG A 86 14.14 -14.47 3.21
N GLU A 87 13.79 -13.20 3.25
CA GLU A 87 12.54 -12.74 3.86
C GLU A 87 11.31 -13.39 3.19
N SER A 88 10.46 -14.03 3.99
CA SER A 88 9.19 -14.61 3.52
C SER A 88 8.15 -13.52 3.23
N ALA A 89 7.22 -13.76 2.30
CA ALA A 89 6.11 -12.84 2.04
C ALA A 89 4.99 -13.00 3.07
N PHE A 90 4.87 -14.17 3.68
CA PHE A 90 3.86 -14.46 4.68
C PHE A 90 4.38 -15.44 5.74
N GLU A 91 3.69 -15.47 6.87
CA GLU A 91 3.93 -16.42 7.96
C GLU A 91 2.59 -16.73 8.64
N CYS A 92 2.25 -18.02 8.70
CA CYS A 92 1.12 -18.53 9.47
C CYS A 92 1.64 -19.16 10.76
N LEU A 93 0.95 -18.96 11.89
CA LEU A 93 1.11 -19.73 13.12
C LEU A 93 -0.01 -20.75 13.21
N TYR A 94 0.37 -22.02 13.24
CA TYR A 94 -0.54 -23.17 13.28
C TYR A 94 -0.80 -23.65 14.73
N PRO A 95 -1.83 -24.47 14.96
CA PRO A 95 -2.14 -24.99 16.31
C PRO A 95 -0.97 -25.72 16.99
N ASP A 96 -0.16 -26.42 16.20
CA ASP A 96 1.04 -27.14 16.66
C ASP A 96 2.24 -26.22 16.97
N GLN A 97 2.04 -24.90 16.93
CA GLN A 97 3.04 -23.85 17.17
C GLN A 97 4.15 -23.77 16.11
N THR A 98 4.00 -24.48 14.98
CA THR A 98 4.89 -24.33 13.85
C THR A 98 4.50 -23.13 12.98
N THR A 99 5.44 -22.68 12.15
CA THR A 99 5.23 -21.60 11.18
C THR A 99 5.66 -21.95 9.77
N VAL A 100 5.82 -23.25 9.50
CA VAL A 100 6.32 -23.74 8.22
C VAL A 100 5.18 -23.78 7.21
N SER A 101 5.36 -23.10 6.08
CA SER A 101 4.40 -23.13 4.98
C SER A 101 5.12 -23.28 3.64
N LEU A 102 4.61 -24.18 2.79
CA LEU A 102 5.07 -24.33 1.42
C LEU A 102 3.88 -24.25 0.47
N LEU A 103 3.73 -23.08 -0.16
CA LEU A 103 2.71 -22.89 -1.18
C LEU A 103 3.16 -23.50 -2.51
N THR A 104 2.23 -24.19 -3.15
CA THR A 104 2.43 -24.84 -4.44
C THR A 104 1.27 -24.47 -5.35
N TYR A 105 1.52 -24.38 -6.65
CA TYR A 105 0.48 -24.07 -7.63
C TYR A 105 -0.68 -25.08 -7.54
N LYS A 106 -1.91 -24.56 -7.50
CA LYS A 106 -3.14 -25.35 -7.49
C LYS A 106 -3.96 -25.14 -8.76
N SER A 107 -4.27 -23.88 -9.06
CA SER A 107 -5.09 -23.50 -10.22
C SER A 107 -4.89 -22.03 -10.56
N HIS A 108 -5.49 -21.60 -11.67
CA HIS A 108 -5.58 -20.18 -12.02
C HIS A 108 -6.90 -19.86 -12.71
N GLU A 109 -7.26 -18.58 -12.69
CA GLU A 109 -8.33 -18.01 -13.50
C GLU A 109 -7.84 -16.71 -14.14
N ILE A 110 -8.16 -16.51 -15.41
CA ILE A 110 -7.95 -15.23 -16.10
C ILE A 110 -9.32 -14.61 -16.29
N VAL A 111 -9.57 -13.51 -15.59
CA VAL A 111 -10.86 -12.83 -15.59
C VAL A 111 -10.73 -11.45 -16.20
N THR A 112 -11.77 -11.03 -16.92
CA THR A 112 -11.89 -9.64 -17.36
C THR A 112 -12.11 -8.73 -16.17
N GLY A 113 -11.49 -7.57 -16.22
CA GLY A 113 -11.65 -6.52 -15.24
C GLY A 113 -10.81 -6.65 -13.99
N LYS A 114 -11.07 -5.75 -13.05
CA LYS A 114 -10.43 -5.70 -11.73
C LYS A 114 -11.42 -6.04 -10.63
N GLN A 115 -11.08 -7.04 -9.82
CA GLN A 115 -11.90 -7.44 -8.68
C GLN A 115 -11.77 -6.43 -7.53
N PRO A 116 -12.88 -6.09 -6.84
CA PRO A 116 -12.85 -5.20 -5.70
C PRO A 116 -12.18 -5.88 -4.49
N LEU A 117 -11.45 -5.10 -3.69
CA LEU A 117 -10.89 -5.57 -2.42
C LEU A 117 -11.84 -5.17 -1.28
N GLN A 118 -12.53 -6.15 -0.71
CA GLN A 118 -13.57 -5.91 0.30
C GLN A 118 -13.01 -5.14 1.49
N GLY A 119 -13.66 -4.03 1.85
CA GLY A 119 -13.29 -3.20 3.02
C GLY A 119 -12.00 -2.39 2.85
N LEU A 120 -11.37 -2.39 1.67
CA LEU A 120 -10.08 -1.74 1.45
C LEU A 120 -10.14 -0.76 0.27
N PRO A 121 -9.37 0.35 0.31
CA PRO A 121 -9.14 1.15 -0.88
C PRO A 121 -8.41 0.29 -1.93
N HIS A 122 -8.85 0.41 -3.17
CA HIS A 122 -8.30 -0.33 -4.29
C HIS A 122 -8.56 0.43 -5.58
N THR A 123 -7.67 0.21 -6.53
CA THR A 123 -7.83 0.68 -7.89
C THR A 123 -9.01 0.01 -8.57
N TYR A 124 -9.53 0.56 -9.65
CA TYR A 124 -10.66 0.01 -10.40
C TYR A 124 -10.50 0.33 -11.89
N GLU A 125 -11.11 -0.46 -12.76
CA GLU A 125 -11.13 -0.18 -14.20
C GLU A 125 -12.28 0.78 -14.58
N THR A 126 -12.17 1.39 -15.75
CA THR A 126 -13.28 2.10 -16.39
C THR A 126 -13.72 1.34 -17.65
N LYS A 127 -14.86 1.70 -18.24
CA LYS A 127 -15.31 1.04 -19.48
C LYS A 127 -14.36 1.33 -20.65
N GLU A 128 -13.77 2.52 -20.64
CA GLU A 128 -12.88 3.05 -21.65
C GLU A 128 -11.45 2.48 -21.51
N GLU A 129 -11.00 2.29 -20.26
CA GLU A 129 -9.67 1.81 -19.89
C GLU A 129 -9.81 0.51 -19.05
N PRO A 130 -10.09 -0.63 -19.71
CA PRO A 130 -10.31 -1.91 -19.06
C PRO A 130 -9.02 -2.54 -18.57
N ALA A 131 -9.16 -3.52 -17.69
CA ALA A 131 -8.09 -4.35 -17.19
C ALA A 131 -8.41 -5.84 -17.38
N GLU A 132 -7.42 -6.71 -17.19
CA GLU A 132 -7.63 -8.14 -16.96
C GLU A 132 -6.85 -8.55 -15.70
N THR A 133 -7.36 -9.56 -15.00
CA THR A 133 -6.76 -10.06 -13.77
C THR A 133 -6.45 -11.54 -13.89
N LEU A 134 -5.21 -11.91 -13.55
CA LEU A 134 -4.84 -13.28 -13.25
C LEU A 134 -5.05 -13.51 -11.75
N LEU A 135 -5.88 -14.49 -11.41
CA LEU A 135 -6.01 -15.04 -10.06
C LEU A 135 -5.24 -16.36 -10.04
N LEU A 136 -4.11 -16.38 -9.34
CA LEU A 136 -3.26 -17.56 -9.21
C LEU A 136 -3.45 -18.17 -7.83
N THR A 137 -4.07 -19.34 -7.77
CA THR A 137 -4.36 -20.04 -6.52
C THR A 137 -3.21 -20.98 -6.20
N MET A 138 -2.64 -20.78 -5.00
CA MET A 138 -1.62 -21.64 -4.43
C MET A 138 -2.14 -22.29 -3.15
N GLU A 139 -1.71 -23.50 -2.85
CA GLU A 139 -2.10 -24.23 -1.65
C GLU A 139 -0.88 -24.81 -0.94
N ASP A 140 -0.90 -24.72 0.39
CA ASP A 140 -0.09 -25.60 1.25
C ASP A 140 -0.85 -26.92 1.42
N THR A 141 -0.31 -27.99 0.83
CA THR A 141 -0.99 -29.28 0.77
C THR A 141 -1.14 -29.96 2.14
N VAL A 142 -0.36 -29.56 3.15
CA VAL A 142 -0.40 -30.11 4.51
C VAL A 142 -1.45 -29.37 5.32
N THR A 143 -1.36 -28.04 5.37
CA THR A 143 -2.18 -27.21 6.26
C THR A 143 -3.50 -26.78 5.63
N LYS A 144 -3.64 -26.97 4.31
CA LYS A 144 -4.80 -26.56 3.50
C LYS A 144 -5.05 -25.06 3.50
N VAL A 145 -4.05 -24.26 3.87
CA VAL A 145 -4.09 -22.82 3.63
C VAL A 145 -3.97 -22.59 2.13
N GLU A 146 -4.92 -21.83 1.59
CA GLU A 146 -4.94 -21.41 0.20
C GLU A 146 -4.63 -19.92 0.13
N VAL A 147 -3.80 -19.53 -0.83
CA VAL A 147 -3.48 -18.14 -1.12
C VAL A 147 -3.79 -17.86 -2.57
N VAL A 148 -4.69 -16.91 -2.82
CA VAL A 148 -4.97 -16.39 -4.15
C VAL A 148 -4.15 -15.13 -4.36
N LEU A 149 -3.19 -15.19 -5.29
CA LEU A 149 -2.42 -14.05 -5.73
C LEU A 149 -3.13 -13.39 -6.92
N SER A 150 -3.51 -12.13 -6.76
CA SER A 150 -4.17 -11.33 -7.78
C SER A 150 -3.14 -10.48 -8.52
N TYR A 151 -3.16 -10.52 -9.85
CA TYR A 151 -2.33 -9.71 -10.74
C TYR A 151 -3.23 -9.02 -11.76
N THR A 152 -3.51 -7.74 -11.58
CA THR A 152 -4.34 -6.97 -12.52
C THR A 152 -3.47 -6.11 -13.41
N LEU A 153 -3.50 -6.34 -14.72
CA LEU A 153 -2.82 -5.53 -15.72
C LEU A 153 -3.83 -4.56 -16.37
N PHE A 154 -3.52 -3.27 -16.32
CA PHE A 154 -4.32 -2.24 -16.99
C PHE A 154 -3.89 -2.14 -18.45
N ARG A 155 -4.84 -2.21 -19.39
CA ARG A 155 -4.53 -2.29 -20.82
C ARG A 155 -3.71 -1.09 -21.31
N ASP A 156 -4.06 0.10 -20.84
CA ASP A 156 -3.57 1.36 -21.40
C ASP A 156 -2.47 2.03 -20.55
N TYR A 157 -2.01 1.37 -19.48
CA TYR A 157 -0.98 1.89 -18.57
C TYR A 157 0.10 0.83 -18.31
N PRO A 158 1.40 1.17 -18.17
CA PRO A 158 2.44 0.24 -17.70
C PRO A 158 2.31 -0.03 -16.19
N VAL A 159 1.10 -0.39 -15.75
CA VAL A 159 0.69 -0.57 -14.36
C VAL A 159 0.17 -1.98 -14.16
N LEU A 160 0.77 -2.68 -13.20
CA LEU A 160 0.29 -3.94 -12.66
C LEU A 160 -0.06 -3.74 -11.19
N THR A 161 -1.20 -4.25 -10.70
CA THR A 161 -1.50 -4.24 -9.26
C THR A 161 -1.48 -5.64 -8.70
N ARG A 162 -0.90 -5.80 -7.52
CA ARG A 162 -0.81 -7.09 -6.82
C ARG A 162 -1.42 -7.04 -5.43
N SER A 163 -2.09 -8.12 -5.05
CA SER A 163 -2.56 -8.37 -3.68
C SER A 163 -2.68 -9.87 -3.45
N ALA A 164 -2.68 -10.30 -2.20
CA ALA A 164 -2.93 -11.68 -1.79
C ALA A 164 -4.23 -11.81 -0.95
N SER A 165 -4.94 -12.91 -1.13
CA SER A 165 -6.08 -13.32 -0.30
C SER A 165 -5.79 -14.69 0.31
N PHE A 166 -5.79 -14.78 1.64
CA PHE A 166 -5.53 -16.01 2.38
C PHE A 166 -6.86 -16.63 2.78
N ARG A 167 -7.04 -17.93 2.57
CA ARG A 167 -8.21 -18.68 3.02
C ARG A 167 -7.77 -19.89 3.83
N ASN A 168 -8.36 -20.07 5.00
CA ASN A 168 -8.11 -21.25 5.81
C ASN A 168 -9.08 -22.37 5.43
N ASN A 169 -8.65 -23.29 4.56
CA ASN A 169 -9.41 -24.52 4.26
C ASN A 169 -8.96 -25.72 5.14
N GLY A 170 -8.21 -25.45 6.20
CA GLY A 170 -7.78 -26.44 7.18
C GLY A 170 -8.89 -26.90 8.11
N ALA A 171 -8.50 -27.71 9.10
CA ALA A 171 -9.43 -28.24 10.10
C ALA A 171 -9.50 -27.38 11.38
N GLU A 172 -8.55 -26.47 11.57
CA GLU A 172 -8.39 -25.67 12.78
C GLU A 172 -8.06 -24.22 12.43
N ASP A 173 -8.36 -23.32 13.36
CA ASP A 173 -8.05 -21.90 13.24
C ASP A 173 -6.53 -21.67 13.22
N ILE A 174 -6.10 -20.66 12.48
CA ILE A 174 -4.68 -20.26 12.40
C ILE A 174 -4.54 -18.77 12.68
N HIS A 175 -3.31 -18.30 12.83
CA HIS A 175 -3.02 -16.87 12.86
C HIS A 175 -2.08 -16.49 11.73
N LEU A 176 -2.31 -15.35 11.07
CA LEU A 176 -1.32 -14.75 10.16
C LEU A 176 -0.45 -13.80 10.98
N ASN A 177 0.83 -14.13 11.14
CA ASN A 177 1.83 -13.23 11.77
C ASN A 177 2.45 -12.27 10.75
N LYS A 178 2.41 -12.63 9.46
CA LYS A 178 2.88 -11.79 8.35
C LYS A 178 2.01 -12.07 7.12
N ALA A 179 1.53 -11.01 6.47
CA ALA A 179 0.75 -11.09 5.24
C ALA A 179 1.09 -9.89 4.36
N LEU A 180 2.21 -9.98 3.63
CA LEU A 180 2.58 -8.96 2.65
C LEU A 180 1.69 -9.08 1.40
N SER A 181 1.60 -8.00 0.64
CA SER A 181 0.74 -7.93 -0.54
C SER A 181 1.42 -8.44 -1.81
N MET A 182 2.76 -8.40 -1.84
CA MET A 182 3.56 -8.86 -2.97
C MET A 182 5.01 -9.19 -2.55
N SER A 183 5.68 -9.96 -3.41
CA SER A 183 7.12 -10.21 -3.41
C SER A 183 7.60 -10.31 -4.87
N ILE A 184 8.67 -9.61 -5.23
CA ILE A 184 9.28 -9.68 -6.57
C ILE A 184 10.78 -9.87 -6.41
N ASP A 185 11.32 -10.84 -7.12
CA ASP A 185 12.75 -11.14 -7.14
C ASP A 185 13.35 -10.70 -8.49
N PHE A 186 14.42 -9.92 -8.45
CA PHE A 186 15.22 -9.50 -9.60
C PHE A 186 16.50 -10.34 -9.67
N PRO A 187 17.00 -10.66 -10.88
CA PRO A 187 18.16 -11.54 -11.06
C PRO A 187 19.49 -10.90 -10.65
N ASP A 188 19.51 -9.59 -10.41
CA ASP A 188 20.69 -8.82 -10.03
C ASP A 188 20.36 -7.77 -8.94
N ALA A 189 21.37 -6.99 -8.55
CA ALA A 189 21.29 -5.95 -7.54
C ALA A 189 21.88 -4.61 -7.98
N ASP A 190 22.00 -4.38 -9.30
CA ASP A 190 22.61 -3.15 -9.84
C ASP A 190 21.59 -2.00 -9.91
N PHE A 191 20.91 -1.75 -8.79
CA PHE A 191 19.90 -0.72 -8.66
C PHE A 191 20.31 0.32 -7.62
N ASP A 192 19.85 1.55 -7.80
CA ASP A 192 19.69 2.49 -6.70
C ASP A 192 18.26 2.41 -6.18
N MET A 193 18.12 2.34 -4.86
CA MET A 193 16.85 2.50 -4.18
C MET A 193 16.55 3.97 -3.98
N ILE A 194 15.34 4.39 -4.36
CA ILE A 194 14.79 5.71 -4.12
C ILE A 194 13.68 5.60 -3.08
N GLN A 195 13.75 6.46 -2.07
CA GLN A 195 12.84 6.50 -0.94
C GLN A 195 12.48 7.95 -0.61
N LEU A 196 11.38 8.13 0.14
CA LEU A 196 10.81 9.44 0.47
C LEU A 196 10.74 9.67 2.00
N PRO A 197 11.88 9.69 2.73
CA PRO A 197 11.90 9.95 4.16
C PRO A 197 11.54 11.39 4.51
N GLY A 198 11.25 11.64 5.78
CA GLY A 198 11.07 12.99 6.29
C GLY A 198 10.75 13.04 7.77
N ALA A 199 10.13 14.14 8.17
CA ALA A 199 9.50 14.33 9.46
C ALA A 199 8.37 15.37 9.30
N TRP A 200 7.58 15.58 10.35
CA TRP A 200 6.62 16.68 10.39
C TRP A 200 7.30 18.02 10.01
N GLY A 201 6.71 18.74 9.05
CA GLY A 201 7.20 20.02 8.52
C GLY A 201 8.34 19.90 7.50
N ARG A 202 8.71 18.69 7.08
CA ARG A 202 9.76 18.39 6.10
C ARG A 202 9.62 16.98 5.51
N GLU A 203 8.44 16.66 5.04
CA GLU A 203 8.08 15.33 4.53
C GLU A 203 8.67 15.05 3.14
N ARG A 204 8.85 13.76 2.81
CA ARG A 204 9.05 13.26 1.44
C ARG A 204 10.26 13.83 0.70
N GLN A 205 11.38 13.95 1.39
CA GLN A 205 12.65 14.27 0.76
C GLN A 205 13.10 13.09 -0.12
N ILE A 206 13.57 13.36 -1.33
CA ILE A 206 14.08 12.32 -2.21
C ILE A 206 15.46 11.90 -1.72
N VAL A 207 15.60 10.62 -1.36
CA VAL A 207 16.89 10.01 -1.04
C VAL A 207 17.12 8.84 -2.00
N ARG A 208 18.28 8.83 -2.65
CA ARG A 208 18.71 7.81 -3.59
C ARG A 208 20.00 7.16 -3.08
N THR A 209 20.00 5.85 -2.92
CA THR A 209 21.14 5.08 -2.38
C THR A 209 21.36 3.79 -3.16
N PRO A 210 22.61 3.40 -3.45
CA PRO A 210 22.88 2.12 -4.09
C PRO A 210 22.44 0.96 -3.20
N LEU A 211 21.89 -0.09 -3.82
CA LEU A 211 21.65 -1.34 -3.10
C LEU A 211 22.98 -1.96 -2.65
N VAL A 212 22.93 -2.59 -1.48
CA VAL A 212 24.02 -3.34 -0.86
C VAL A 212 23.47 -4.65 -0.30
N ARG A 213 24.33 -5.66 -0.17
CA ARG A 213 23.96 -6.95 0.43
C ARG A 213 23.33 -6.78 1.82
N GLY A 214 22.32 -7.60 2.10
CA GLY A 214 21.52 -7.54 3.33
C GLY A 214 20.13 -6.96 3.07
N ILE A 215 19.42 -6.66 4.16
CA ILE A 215 18.02 -6.23 4.13
C ILE A 215 17.96 -4.74 4.47
N HIS A 216 17.36 -3.95 3.59
CA HIS A 216 16.98 -2.56 3.85
C HIS A 216 15.47 -2.47 4.01
N THR A 217 15.02 -2.00 5.18
CA THR A 217 13.61 -1.94 5.54
C THR A 217 13.17 -0.50 5.74
N LEU A 218 12.06 -0.13 5.09
CA LEU A 218 11.28 1.06 5.38
C LEU A 218 9.96 0.66 5.98
N ASP A 219 9.62 1.19 7.15
CA ASP A 219 8.38 0.80 7.81
C ASP A 219 7.78 1.92 8.67
N SER A 220 6.50 1.75 8.97
CA SER A 220 5.80 2.52 9.99
C SER A 220 5.18 1.59 11.03
N LYS A 221 5.22 2.04 12.29
CA LYS A 221 4.69 1.36 13.49
C LYS A 221 3.84 2.34 14.33
N ARG A 222 3.14 3.24 13.63
CA ARG A 222 2.45 4.40 14.20
C ARG A 222 0.94 4.32 14.08
N GLY A 223 0.37 3.17 13.69
CA GLY A 223 -1.02 3.05 13.25
C GLY A 223 -1.34 3.75 11.91
N THR A 224 -0.40 4.50 11.33
CA THR A 224 -0.53 5.25 10.07
C THR A 224 0.69 5.01 9.19
N THR A 225 0.66 5.39 7.92
CA THR A 225 1.84 5.33 7.03
C THR A 225 3.00 6.22 7.48
N SER A 226 2.71 7.36 8.12
CA SER A 226 3.66 8.31 8.74
C SER A 226 4.27 9.42 7.88
N HIS A 227 4.78 10.44 8.58
CA HIS A 227 5.65 11.50 8.04
C HIS A 227 7.10 11.03 7.85
N ALA A 228 7.50 9.93 8.52
CA ALA A 228 8.88 9.49 8.59
C ALA A 228 9.31 8.76 7.31
N TYR A 229 8.44 7.89 6.80
CA TYR A 229 8.62 7.16 5.55
C TYR A 229 7.28 7.06 4.84
N GLN A 230 7.30 7.17 3.51
CA GLN A 230 6.12 6.89 2.69
C GLN A 230 6.07 5.41 2.30
N PRO A 231 4.87 4.88 2.04
CA PRO A 231 4.70 3.52 1.53
C PRO A 231 5.00 3.43 0.03
N PHE A 232 6.16 3.98 -0.36
CA PHE A 232 6.67 4.05 -1.72
C PHE A 232 8.17 3.73 -1.72
N VAL A 233 8.57 2.88 -2.66
CA VAL A 233 9.97 2.62 -3.01
C VAL A 233 10.08 2.60 -4.52
N ALA A 234 11.21 3.04 -5.07
CA ALA A 234 11.56 2.72 -6.44
C ALA A 234 12.95 2.09 -6.53
N LEU A 235 13.13 1.14 -7.45
CA LEU A 235 14.43 0.66 -7.89
C LEU A 235 14.74 1.30 -9.25
N ALA A 236 15.82 2.05 -9.33
CA ALA A 236 16.24 2.75 -10.53
C ALA A 236 17.56 2.17 -11.03
N ASP A 237 17.70 2.04 -12.34
CA ASP A 237 19.01 1.82 -12.96
C ASP A 237 19.99 2.92 -12.48
N LYS A 238 21.27 2.56 -12.28
CA LYS A 238 22.32 3.50 -11.83
C LYS A 238 22.42 4.76 -12.69
N THR A 239 22.07 4.66 -13.96
CA THR A 239 22.10 5.75 -14.95
C THR A 239 20.75 6.44 -15.15
N ALA A 240 19.69 5.95 -14.51
CA ALA A 240 18.37 6.57 -14.61
C ALA A 240 18.39 7.99 -14.03
N THR A 241 17.66 8.87 -14.68
CA THR A 241 17.48 10.28 -14.28
C THR A 241 15.98 10.60 -14.29
N GLU A 242 15.63 11.89 -14.23
CA GLU A 242 14.24 12.30 -14.43
C GLU A 242 13.70 11.88 -15.79
N ASP A 243 14.50 11.95 -16.87
CA ASP A 243 13.98 11.85 -18.25
C ASP A 243 14.41 10.59 -19.01
N GLN A 244 15.21 9.72 -18.39
CA GLN A 244 15.71 8.49 -19.05
C GLN A 244 16.04 7.40 -18.04
N GLY A 245 16.11 6.16 -18.53
CA GLY A 245 16.55 4.98 -17.78
C GLY A 245 15.39 4.24 -17.13
N ALA A 246 15.64 2.96 -16.81
CA ALA A 246 14.65 2.08 -16.24
C ALA A 246 14.40 2.41 -14.76
N VAL A 247 13.12 2.49 -14.37
CA VAL A 247 12.69 2.66 -12.99
C VAL A 247 11.48 1.77 -12.71
N TYR A 248 11.55 1.05 -11.60
CA TYR A 248 10.50 0.19 -11.06
C TYR A 248 9.92 0.84 -9.80
N GLY A 249 8.68 1.31 -9.87
CA GLY A 249 7.96 1.94 -8.76
C GLY A 249 7.03 0.96 -8.04
N PHE A 250 6.99 1.07 -6.72
CA PHE A 250 6.16 0.27 -5.83
C PHE A 250 5.43 1.20 -4.88
N HIS A 251 4.09 1.23 -4.93
CA HIS A 251 3.28 2.06 -4.04
C HIS A 251 2.17 1.24 -3.37
N PHE A 252 2.12 1.24 -2.05
CA PHE A 252 1.11 0.49 -1.28
C PHE A 252 -0.16 1.31 -1.08
N VAL A 253 -1.30 0.79 -1.51
CA VAL A 253 -2.61 1.44 -1.35
C VAL A 253 -3.16 1.09 0.04
N TYR A 254 -2.56 1.69 1.07
CA TYR A 254 -2.96 1.52 2.45
C TYR A 254 -2.54 2.72 3.31
N SER A 255 -3.28 2.99 4.38
CA SER A 255 -3.07 4.17 5.23
C SER A 255 -2.54 3.84 6.63
N GLY A 256 -2.43 2.55 6.97
CA GLY A 256 -1.94 2.08 8.27
C GLY A 256 -0.45 1.76 8.30
N GLU A 257 -0.07 0.86 9.20
CA GLU A 257 1.31 0.38 9.32
C GLU A 257 1.72 -0.44 8.09
N PHE A 258 2.84 -0.06 7.48
CA PHE A 258 3.38 -0.73 6.29
C PHE A 258 4.82 -1.16 6.52
N ARG A 259 5.27 -2.12 5.71
CA ARG A 259 6.67 -2.50 5.54
C ARG A 259 6.99 -2.62 4.06
N ALA A 260 8.10 -2.02 3.65
CA ALA A 260 8.77 -2.26 2.38
C ALA A 260 10.17 -2.81 2.66
N ASN A 261 10.44 -4.02 2.19
CA ASN A 261 11.74 -4.68 2.31
C ASN A 261 12.42 -4.71 0.94
N VAL A 262 13.70 -4.36 0.90
CA VAL A 262 14.58 -4.62 -0.25
C VAL A 262 15.77 -5.41 0.27
N GLU A 263 15.84 -6.68 -0.10
CA GLU A 263 16.88 -7.60 0.32
C GLU A 263 17.78 -7.95 -0.87
N VAL A 264 19.09 -7.77 -0.72
CA VAL A 264 20.08 -8.30 -1.66
C VAL A 264 20.75 -9.52 -1.05
N ASP A 265 20.55 -10.66 -1.70
CA ASP A 265 20.97 -11.96 -1.17
C ASP A 265 22.45 -12.30 -1.44
N THR A 266 22.85 -13.52 -1.08
CA THR A 266 24.23 -14.01 -1.23
C THR A 266 24.64 -14.20 -2.69
N TYR A 267 23.69 -14.34 -3.61
CA TYR A 267 23.88 -14.46 -5.06
C TYR A 267 23.70 -13.12 -5.80
N ALA A 268 23.56 -12.03 -5.05
CA ALA A 268 23.32 -10.68 -5.56
C ALA A 268 22.00 -10.56 -6.36
N GLN A 269 21.00 -11.35 -6.02
CA GLN A 269 19.61 -11.13 -6.43
C GLN A 269 18.94 -10.13 -5.49
N THR A 270 17.96 -9.39 -6.00
CA THR A 270 17.19 -8.44 -5.19
C THR A 270 15.77 -8.91 -4.97
N ARG A 271 15.33 -9.09 -3.73
CA ARG A 271 13.94 -9.32 -3.35
C ARG A 271 13.31 -8.03 -2.85
N VAL A 272 12.23 -7.59 -3.50
CA VAL A 272 11.41 -6.46 -3.06
C VAL A 272 10.07 -6.98 -2.55
N GLN A 273 9.69 -6.58 -1.34
CA GLN A 273 8.41 -6.94 -0.74
C GLN A 273 7.72 -5.74 -0.15
N MET A 274 6.40 -5.72 -0.18
CA MET A 274 5.61 -4.61 0.38
C MET A 274 4.26 -5.10 0.88
N GLY A 275 3.84 -4.60 2.04
CA GLY A 275 2.53 -4.91 2.62
C GLY A 275 2.37 -4.39 4.05
N ILE A 276 1.44 -4.98 4.80
CA ILE A 276 1.19 -4.64 6.22
C ILE A 276 2.43 -4.94 7.06
N ASN A 277 2.78 -4.07 8.02
CA ASN A 277 3.92 -4.28 8.91
C ASN A 277 3.68 -5.49 9.84
N PRO A 278 4.57 -6.50 9.90
CA PRO A 278 4.41 -7.65 10.78
C PRO A 278 4.69 -7.39 12.26
N THR A 279 5.32 -6.27 12.65
CA THR A 279 5.90 -6.09 14.01
C THR A 279 4.88 -6.23 15.15
N HIS A 280 3.61 -5.89 14.93
CA HIS A 280 2.51 -6.06 15.90
C HIS A 280 1.26 -6.67 15.27
N PHE A 281 1.41 -7.34 14.13
CA PHE A 281 0.30 -7.91 13.38
C PHE A 281 0.15 -9.39 13.73
N GLN A 282 -1.06 -9.76 14.16
CA GLN A 282 -1.46 -11.15 14.26
C GLN A 282 -2.96 -11.23 13.94
N TRP A 283 -3.30 -11.76 12.78
CA TRP A 283 -4.69 -11.90 12.35
C TRP A 283 -5.20 -13.31 12.64
N HIS A 284 -6.18 -13.45 13.53
CA HIS A 284 -6.91 -14.71 13.72
C HIS A 284 -7.72 -15.02 12.46
N LEU A 285 -7.44 -16.16 11.82
CA LEU A 285 -8.09 -16.62 10.61
C LEU A 285 -8.86 -17.92 10.89
N PRO A 286 -10.16 -17.84 11.18
CA PRO A 286 -10.99 -19.02 11.43
C PRO A 286 -11.09 -19.94 10.22
N VAL A 287 -11.43 -21.21 10.46
CA VAL A 287 -11.73 -22.16 9.38
C VAL A 287 -12.84 -21.65 8.47
N GLY A 288 -12.61 -21.70 7.16
CA GLY A 288 -13.55 -21.25 6.12
C GLY A 288 -13.52 -19.74 5.84
N GLU A 289 -12.89 -18.95 6.70
CA GLU A 289 -12.76 -17.50 6.54
C GLU A 289 -11.59 -17.12 5.65
N ALA A 290 -11.57 -15.86 5.22
CA ALA A 290 -10.52 -15.30 4.39
C ALA A 290 -10.00 -13.95 4.91
N PHE A 291 -8.72 -13.66 4.62
CA PHE A 291 -8.06 -12.39 4.89
C PHE A 291 -7.55 -11.77 3.58
N GLN A 292 -7.95 -10.54 3.30
CA GLN A 292 -7.53 -9.78 2.13
C GLN A 292 -6.45 -8.77 2.49
N THR A 293 -5.32 -8.82 1.80
CA THR A 293 -4.29 -7.78 1.89
C THR A 293 -4.67 -6.54 1.05
N PRO A 294 -4.21 -5.32 1.39
CA PRO A 294 -4.31 -4.18 0.47
C PRO A 294 -3.45 -4.42 -0.76
N GLU A 295 -3.61 -3.62 -1.81
CA GLU A 295 -2.83 -3.80 -3.03
C GLU A 295 -1.56 -2.96 -3.07
N VAL A 296 -0.58 -3.43 -3.84
CA VAL A 296 0.59 -2.67 -4.26
C VAL A 296 0.47 -2.39 -5.75
N VAL A 297 0.62 -1.13 -6.12
CA VAL A 297 0.68 -0.66 -7.50
C VAL A 297 2.12 -0.68 -7.95
N LEU A 298 2.36 -1.40 -9.04
CA LEU A 298 3.65 -1.61 -9.65
C LEU A 298 3.70 -0.85 -10.96
N VAL A 299 4.71 0.01 -11.12
CA VAL A 299 4.89 0.81 -12.34
C VAL A 299 6.27 0.60 -12.89
N TYR A 300 6.35 0.35 -14.19
CA TYR A 300 7.61 0.33 -14.91
C TYR A 300 7.69 1.54 -15.83
N SER A 301 8.83 2.24 -15.79
CA SER A 301 9.16 3.31 -16.73
C SER A 301 10.49 3.02 -17.38
N GLU A 302 10.56 3.11 -18.70
CA GLU A 302 11.83 3.19 -19.45
C GLU A 302 12.29 4.64 -19.70
N ASN A 303 11.47 5.61 -19.29
CA ASN A 303 11.63 7.04 -19.55
C ASN A 303 11.93 7.83 -18.26
N GLY A 304 12.72 7.24 -17.36
CA GLY A 304 13.13 7.88 -16.11
C GLY A 304 12.01 8.06 -15.09
N LEU A 305 12.29 8.86 -14.07
CA LEU A 305 11.39 9.13 -12.94
C LEU A 305 10.16 9.96 -13.36
N ASN A 306 10.30 10.89 -14.31
CA ASN A 306 9.16 11.61 -14.87
C ASN A 306 8.18 10.63 -15.54
N GLY A 307 8.67 9.66 -16.33
CA GLY A 307 7.79 8.65 -16.94
C GLY A 307 7.03 7.81 -15.90
N LEU A 308 7.66 7.50 -14.77
CA LEU A 308 7.03 6.80 -13.65
C LEU A 308 5.93 7.65 -13.02
N SER A 309 6.23 8.89 -12.65
CA SER A 309 5.27 9.81 -12.02
C SER A 309 4.11 10.17 -12.96
N GLN A 310 4.40 10.44 -14.24
CA GLN A 310 3.39 10.74 -15.26
C GLN A 310 2.53 9.53 -15.61
N THR A 311 2.96 8.31 -15.29
CA THR A 311 2.07 7.14 -15.32
C THR A 311 1.16 7.14 -14.09
N LEU A 312 1.74 7.27 -12.88
CA LEU A 312 1.01 7.17 -11.62
C LEU A 312 -0.07 8.24 -11.46
N HIS A 313 0.23 9.50 -11.79
CA HIS A 313 -0.67 10.62 -11.52
C HIS A 313 -2.03 10.51 -12.25
N PRO A 314 -2.09 10.39 -13.59
CA PRO A 314 -3.37 10.20 -14.29
C PRO A 314 -4.00 8.84 -13.97
N PHE A 315 -3.18 7.80 -13.75
CA PHE A 315 -3.69 6.50 -13.33
C PHE A 315 -4.48 6.61 -12.02
N TYR A 316 -3.92 7.20 -10.96
CA TYR A 316 -4.63 7.38 -9.70
C TYR A 316 -5.81 8.32 -9.81
N GLN A 317 -5.70 9.36 -10.63
CA GLN A 317 -6.82 10.25 -10.87
C GLN A 317 -8.01 9.51 -11.46
N LYS A 318 -7.81 8.55 -12.38
CA LYS A 318 -8.90 7.84 -13.06
C LYS A 318 -9.32 6.54 -12.39
N HIS A 319 -8.39 5.85 -11.75
CA HIS A 319 -8.53 4.48 -11.30
C HIS A 319 -8.43 4.30 -9.79
N LEU A 320 -8.20 5.32 -8.98
CA LEU A 320 -8.15 5.19 -7.52
C LEU A 320 -9.00 6.23 -6.80
N ILE A 321 -8.85 7.51 -7.16
CA ILE A 321 -9.60 8.62 -6.59
C ILE A 321 -11.06 8.51 -7.02
N ARG A 322 -12.00 8.58 -6.06
CA ARG A 322 -13.44 8.43 -6.30
C ARG A 322 -14.20 9.72 -5.98
N GLY A 323 -15.42 9.79 -6.50
CA GLY A 323 -16.40 10.81 -6.14
C GLY A 323 -16.31 12.09 -6.97
N GLN A 324 -17.15 13.06 -6.61
CA GLN A 324 -17.39 14.26 -7.42
C GLN A 324 -16.14 15.15 -7.65
N HIS A 325 -15.12 15.03 -6.81
CA HIS A 325 -13.90 15.85 -6.88
C HIS A 325 -12.75 15.19 -7.67
N GLN A 326 -12.97 14.01 -8.25
CA GLN A 326 -11.95 13.26 -8.98
C GLN A 326 -11.31 14.07 -10.12
N LEU A 327 -12.14 14.65 -10.99
CA LEU A 327 -11.74 15.44 -12.15
C LEU A 327 -12.12 16.93 -12.03
N ALA A 328 -12.72 17.33 -10.91
CA ALA A 328 -13.10 18.72 -10.69
C ALA A 328 -11.85 19.58 -10.41
N GLU A 329 -11.89 20.83 -10.88
CA GLU A 329 -11.00 21.87 -10.38
C GLU A 329 -11.23 22.06 -8.87
N ARG A 330 -10.15 22.33 -8.15
CA ARG A 330 -10.20 22.52 -6.69
C ARG A 330 -10.29 24.01 -6.39
N PRO A 331 -11.17 24.44 -5.48
CA PRO A 331 -11.34 25.86 -5.19
C PRO A 331 -10.06 26.45 -4.58
N VAL A 332 -9.73 27.67 -4.99
CA VAL A 332 -8.74 28.50 -4.29
C VAL A 332 -9.32 28.84 -2.92
N LEU A 333 -8.68 28.36 -1.87
CA LEU A 333 -9.20 28.47 -0.51
C LEU A 333 -8.39 29.42 0.36
N ILE A 334 -9.05 29.96 1.39
CA ILE A 334 -8.44 30.52 2.58
C ILE A 334 -8.80 29.63 3.77
N ASN A 335 -7.81 29.34 4.61
CA ASN A 335 -7.97 28.63 5.87
C ASN A 335 -7.47 29.54 7.00
N ASN A 336 -8.20 29.63 8.10
CA ASN A 336 -7.86 30.57 9.18
C ASN A 336 -6.78 30.07 10.17
N TRP A 337 -6.29 28.84 10.06
CA TRP A 337 -5.39 28.22 11.05
C TRP A 337 -4.19 29.10 11.40
N GLU A 338 -3.30 29.44 10.47
CA GLU A 338 -2.14 30.30 10.77
C GLU A 338 -2.53 31.79 10.90
N GLY A 339 -3.73 32.16 10.44
CA GLY A 339 -4.22 33.54 10.55
C GLY A 339 -4.72 33.89 11.95
N THR A 340 -5.23 32.91 12.70
CA THR A 340 -5.84 33.15 14.02
C THR A 340 -5.44 32.15 15.08
N TYR A 341 -4.97 30.96 14.71
CA TYR A 341 -4.98 29.76 15.55
C TYR A 341 -6.35 29.67 16.26
N PHE A 342 -6.36 29.39 17.56
CA PHE A 342 -7.58 29.33 18.37
C PHE A 342 -8.19 30.70 18.70
N ASP A 343 -7.48 31.81 18.48
CA ASP A 343 -7.94 33.17 18.82
C ASP A 343 -8.81 33.77 17.70
N PHE A 344 -10.06 33.33 17.62
CA PHE A 344 -11.04 33.89 16.70
C PHE A 344 -12.44 34.03 17.30
N THR A 345 -13.21 34.93 16.68
CA THR A 345 -14.65 35.11 16.88
C THR A 345 -15.35 35.05 15.53
N ALA A 346 -16.67 34.90 15.52
CA ALA A 346 -17.47 34.99 14.30
C ALA A 346 -17.16 36.28 13.49
N GLU A 347 -17.03 37.42 14.18
CA GLU A 347 -16.72 38.72 13.56
C GLU A 347 -15.36 38.73 12.86
N LYS A 348 -14.33 38.16 13.49
CA LYS A 348 -12.98 38.06 12.90
C LYS A 348 -12.97 37.18 11.65
N ILE A 349 -13.69 36.05 11.71
CA ILE A 349 -13.85 35.14 10.57
C ILE A 349 -14.62 35.80 9.42
N GLU A 350 -15.71 36.51 9.73
CA GLU A 350 -16.49 37.22 8.71
C GLU A 350 -15.70 38.36 8.06
N ALA A 351 -14.89 39.10 8.83
CA ALA A 351 -14.00 40.12 8.28
C ALA A 351 -12.93 39.52 7.35
N MET A 352 -12.33 38.38 7.72
CA MET A 352 -11.43 37.64 6.81
C MET A 352 -12.15 37.18 5.55
N ALA A 353 -13.39 36.74 5.67
CA ALA A 353 -14.23 36.32 4.55
C ALA A 353 -14.59 37.49 3.62
N ASP A 354 -14.83 38.69 4.16
CA ASP A 354 -15.06 39.90 3.37
C ASP A 354 -13.85 40.22 2.50
N GLU A 355 -12.65 40.27 3.09
CA GLU A 355 -11.42 40.54 2.33
C GLU A 355 -11.15 39.43 1.29
N ALA A 356 -11.30 38.16 1.68
CA ALA A 356 -11.14 37.02 0.78
C ALA A 356 -12.07 37.09 -0.43
N SER A 357 -13.33 37.50 -0.23
CA SER A 357 -14.30 37.69 -1.31
C SER A 357 -13.84 38.78 -2.29
N THR A 358 -13.28 39.91 -1.81
CA THR A 358 -12.76 40.96 -2.69
C THR A 358 -11.56 40.50 -3.54
N LEU A 359 -10.79 39.53 -3.05
CA LEU A 359 -9.66 38.92 -3.75
C LEU A 359 -10.07 37.80 -4.71
N GLY A 360 -11.35 37.41 -4.73
CA GLY A 360 -11.86 36.33 -5.58
C GLY A 360 -11.56 34.93 -5.05
N ILE A 361 -11.32 34.76 -3.75
CA ILE A 361 -11.17 33.44 -3.11
C ILE A 361 -12.51 32.71 -3.12
N GLU A 362 -12.49 31.39 -3.35
CA GLU A 362 -13.68 30.60 -3.68
C GLU A 362 -14.19 29.75 -2.51
N LEU A 363 -13.34 29.43 -1.53
CA LEU A 363 -13.66 28.58 -0.38
C LEU A 363 -13.06 29.16 0.90
N PHE A 364 -13.91 29.37 1.91
CA PHE A 364 -13.44 29.62 3.28
C PHE A 364 -13.47 28.32 4.08
N VAL A 365 -12.35 27.94 4.69
CA VAL A 365 -12.24 26.80 5.59
C VAL A 365 -12.11 27.29 7.03
N LEU A 366 -13.09 26.95 7.87
CA LEU A 366 -13.00 27.14 9.31
C LEU A 366 -12.22 25.97 9.92
N ASP A 367 -11.05 26.26 10.45
CA ASP A 367 -10.11 25.29 11.03
C ASP A 367 -10.39 25.02 12.53
N ASP A 368 -9.43 24.43 13.25
CA ASP A 368 -9.56 24.01 14.65
C ASP A 368 -10.03 25.17 15.58
N GLY A 369 -10.82 24.82 16.61
CA GLY A 369 -11.34 25.75 17.61
C GLY A 369 -12.84 26.05 17.55
N TRP A 370 -13.57 25.55 16.54
CA TRP A 370 -15.00 25.85 16.34
C TRP A 370 -15.95 25.06 17.24
N PHE A 371 -15.47 24.03 17.94
CA PHE A 371 -16.27 23.03 18.65
C PHE A 371 -15.98 23.00 20.16
N GLY A 372 -16.90 22.41 20.94
CA GLY A 372 -16.79 22.24 22.38
C GLY A 372 -16.39 23.54 23.10
N LYS A 373 -15.25 23.49 23.80
CA LYS A 373 -14.55 24.64 24.41
C LYS A 373 -13.09 24.70 23.93
N ARG A 374 -12.89 24.47 22.63
CA ARG A 374 -11.56 24.34 22.01
C ARG A 374 -10.89 25.71 21.87
N ASP A 375 -10.29 26.17 22.96
CA ASP A 375 -9.48 27.40 23.05
C ASP A 375 -7.97 27.16 22.89
N ASP A 376 -7.58 25.90 22.94
CA ASP A 376 -6.21 25.39 22.76
C ASP A 376 -6.25 23.93 22.26
N ASP A 377 -5.07 23.32 22.11
CA ASP A 377 -4.88 21.93 21.80
C ASP A 377 -4.74 21.04 23.06
N TYR A 378 -5.51 21.31 24.12
CA TYR A 378 -5.52 20.48 25.34
C TYR A 378 -6.88 19.89 25.71
N SER A 379 -7.96 20.23 24.99
CA SER A 379 -9.34 19.83 25.37
C SER A 379 -10.27 19.60 24.18
N SER A 380 -11.47 19.09 24.45
CA SER A 380 -12.63 19.10 23.54
C SER A 380 -12.59 18.16 22.31
N LEU A 381 -11.50 17.46 21.98
CA LEU A 381 -11.56 16.45 20.90
C LEU A 381 -12.58 15.36 21.27
N GLY A 382 -13.52 15.10 20.37
CA GLY A 382 -14.70 14.25 20.60
C GLY A 382 -16.01 15.02 20.76
N ASP A 383 -15.95 16.30 21.14
CA ASP A 383 -17.13 17.13 21.42
C ASP A 383 -17.52 17.98 20.19
N TRP A 384 -18.02 17.31 19.14
CA TRP A 384 -18.32 17.91 17.83
C TRP A 384 -19.60 18.76 17.76
N HIS A 385 -19.80 19.66 18.73
CA HIS A 385 -20.88 20.64 18.77
C HIS A 385 -20.30 22.06 18.83
N VAL A 386 -21.04 23.05 18.32
CA VAL A 386 -20.51 24.42 18.15
C VAL A 386 -20.07 25.08 19.47
N HIS A 387 -18.90 25.73 19.44
CA HIS A 387 -18.40 26.58 20.51
C HIS A 387 -19.11 27.94 20.49
N THR A 388 -20.22 28.05 21.23
CA THR A 388 -21.11 29.22 21.20
C THR A 388 -20.50 30.51 21.75
N ALA A 389 -19.43 30.45 22.54
CA ALA A 389 -18.73 31.66 22.98
C ALA A 389 -17.99 32.36 21.82
N LYS A 390 -17.39 31.58 20.89
CA LYS A 390 -16.77 32.11 19.67
C LYS A 390 -17.79 32.39 18.58
N LEU A 391 -18.81 31.54 18.50
CA LEU A 391 -19.84 31.52 17.46
C LEU A 391 -21.25 31.66 18.07
N PRO A 392 -21.63 32.83 18.61
CA PRO A 392 -22.88 33.01 19.36
C PRO A 392 -24.14 32.77 18.53
N SER A 393 -24.10 33.06 17.23
CA SER A 393 -25.19 32.77 16.29
C SER A 393 -25.14 31.35 15.71
N GLY A 394 -24.18 30.54 16.14
CA GLY A 394 -23.97 29.17 15.68
C GLY A 394 -23.28 29.06 14.32
N LEU A 395 -22.79 27.85 14.04
CA LEU A 395 -22.04 27.53 12.82
C LEU A 395 -22.86 27.70 11.54
N LYS A 396 -24.17 27.42 11.60
CA LYS A 396 -25.07 27.57 10.45
C LYS A 396 -25.13 29.01 9.95
N GLN A 397 -25.28 29.97 10.86
CA GLN A 397 -25.34 31.38 10.49
C GLN A 397 -24.04 31.85 9.87
N LEU A 398 -22.89 31.46 10.45
CA LEU A 398 -21.57 31.77 9.90
C LEU A 398 -21.42 31.23 8.47
N ALA A 399 -21.78 29.97 8.25
CA ALA A 399 -21.70 29.35 6.93
C ALA A 399 -22.63 30.04 5.91
N GLU A 400 -23.83 30.46 6.32
CA GLU A 400 -24.75 31.22 5.47
C GLU A 400 -24.20 32.61 5.13
N ASN A 401 -23.58 33.30 6.10
CA ASN A 401 -22.94 34.60 5.90
C ASN A 401 -21.77 34.51 4.91
N ILE A 402 -20.92 33.48 5.04
CA ILE A 402 -19.81 33.23 4.11
C ILE A 402 -20.34 32.92 2.70
N LYS A 403 -21.37 32.08 2.58
CA LYS A 403 -21.99 31.76 1.29
C LYS A 403 -22.65 32.97 0.62
N ALA A 404 -23.23 33.88 1.40
CA ALA A 404 -23.79 35.12 0.89
C ALA A 404 -22.73 36.05 0.26
N LYS A 405 -21.44 35.87 0.61
CA LYS A 405 -20.29 36.56 0.00
C LYS A 405 -19.76 35.87 -1.27
N GLY A 406 -20.46 34.84 -1.76
CA GLY A 406 -20.12 34.12 -3.00
C GLY A 406 -19.12 32.98 -2.83
N MET A 407 -18.78 32.59 -1.59
CA MET A 407 -17.80 31.54 -1.32
C MET A 407 -18.44 30.21 -0.88
N LEU A 408 -17.73 29.11 -1.07
CA LEU A 408 -18.00 27.83 -0.43
C LEU A 408 -17.56 27.88 1.05
N PHE A 409 -18.04 26.91 1.85
CA PHE A 409 -17.69 26.78 3.26
C PHE A 409 -17.19 25.36 3.56
N GLY A 410 -15.99 25.27 4.11
CA GLY A 410 -15.35 24.04 4.59
C GLY A 410 -15.17 24.07 6.09
N LEU A 411 -15.08 22.90 6.71
CA LEU A 411 -14.99 22.74 8.16
C LEU A 411 -14.01 21.62 8.51
N TRP A 412 -13.16 21.87 9.49
CA TRP A 412 -12.20 20.92 10.01
C TRP A 412 -12.81 19.93 11.01
N PHE A 413 -12.34 18.67 10.99
CA PHE A 413 -12.62 17.64 12.00
C PHE A 413 -11.39 16.76 12.21
N GLU A 414 -11.23 16.21 13.42
CA GLU A 414 -10.27 15.17 13.76
C GLU A 414 -10.98 14.00 14.48
N PRO A 415 -11.79 13.21 13.74
CA PRO A 415 -12.79 12.31 14.32
C PRO A 415 -12.21 11.10 15.05
N GLU A 416 -10.93 10.78 14.83
CA GLU A 416 -10.25 9.62 15.39
C GLU A 416 -9.68 9.88 16.80
N MET A 417 -9.71 11.13 17.28
CA MET A 417 -9.08 11.55 18.53
C MET A 417 -10.10 11.86 19.64
N ILE A 418 -9.60 11.82 20.88
CA ILE A 418 -10.36 12.10 22.09
C ILE A 418 -9.47 12.81 23.13
N SER A 419 -9.94 13.93 23.68
CA SER A 419 -9.24 14.62 24.79
C SER A 419 -9.77 14.12 26.14
N GLU A 420 -8.92 14.05 27.16
CA GLU A 420 -9.37 13.68 28.52
C GLU A 420 -10.35 14.72 29.10
N ASP A 421 -10.13 16.00 28.82
CA ASP A 421 -11.11 17.04 29.09
C ASP A 421 -12.08 17.20 27.91
N SER A 422 -12.98 16.23 27.77
CA SER A 422 -14.12 16.26 26.85
C SER A 422 -15.35 15.64 27.52
N GLU A 423 -16.55 16.01 27.07
CA GLU A 423 -17.78 15.33 27.44
C GLU A 423 -17.76 13.88 26.95
N LEU A 424 -17.23 13.62 25.75
CA LEU A 424 -17.08 12.28 25.21
C LEU A 424 -16.26 11.36 26.12
N PHE A 425 -15.08 11.79 26.58
CA PHE A 425 -14.25 10.97 27.46
C PHE A 425 -14.89 10.75 28.84
N ARG A 426 -15.59 11.76 29.38
CA ARG A 426 -16.34 11.63 30.64
C ARG A 426 -17.48 10.59 30.52
N ALA A 427 -18.14 10.53 29.36
CA ALA A 427 -19.22 9.57 29.11
C ALA A 427 -18.73 8.17 28.73
N HIS A 428 -17.63 8.10 27.97
CA HIS A 428 -17.09 6.89 27.35
C HIS A 428 -15.57 6.80 27.46
N PRO A 429 -15.01 6.67 28.68
CA PRO A 429 -13.57 6.56 28.87
C PRO A 429 -12.99 5.27 28.24
N ASP A 430 -13.84 4.27 28.03
CA ASP A 430 -13.51 2.98 27.40
C ASP A 430 -13.25 3.08 25.89
N TRP A 431 -13.66 4.16 25.22
CA TRP A 431 -13.39 4.37 23.79
C TRP A 431 -11.96 4.85 23.53
N CYS A 432 -11.26 5.34 24.55
CA CYS A 432 -9.84 5.71 24.43
C CYS A 432 -8.97 4.43 24.35
N ILE A 433 -8.18 4.31 23.28
CA ILE A 433 -7.25 3.19 23.11
C ILE A 433 -6.21 3.22 24.22
N HIS A 434 -6.17 2.17 25.05
CA HIS A 434 -5.22 2.04 26.14
C HIS A 434 -4.99 0.57 26.50
N THR A 435 -3.93 0.30 27.27
CA THR A 435 -3.69 -1.03 27.86
C THR A 435 -4.06 -0.99 29.34
N PRO A 436 -4.94 -1.89 29.83
CA PRO A 436 -5.29 -1.95 31.24
C PRO A 436 -4.07 -2.06 32.17
N GLY A 437 -4.07 -1.27 33.24
CA GLY A 437 -2.97 -1.25 34.22
C GLY A 437 -1.70 -0.53 33.77
N ARG A 438 -1.73 0.20 32.65
CA ARG A 438 -0.62 1.04 32.17
C ARG A 438 -1.03 2.50 32.05
N GLU A 439 -0.10 3.40 32.36
CA GLU A 439 -0.30 4.83 32.10
C GLU A 439 -0.38 5.10 30.59
N LYS A 440 -1.24 6.05 30.21
CA LYS A 440 -1.43 6.48 28.82
C LYS A 440 -0.28 7.38 28.40
N SER A 441 0.22 7.20 27.18
CA SER A 441 1.10 8.17 26.52
C SER A 441 0.27 9.06 25.60
N LEU A 442 0.21 10.35 25.89
CA LEU A 442 -0.54 11.31 25.09
C LEU A 442 0.32 11.77 23.90
N SER A 443 -0.22 11.68 22.67
CA SER A 443 0.52 12.04 21.45
C SER A 443 -0.01 13.31 20.77
N ARG A 444 -1.26 13.70 21.05
CA ARG A 444 -1.94 14.93 20.65
C ARG A 444 -3.01 15.21 21.71
N SER A 445 -3.19 16.44 22.17
CA SER A 445 -4.13 16.80 23.25
C SER A 445 -5.33 17.62 22.76
#